data_AF-A0A239GJA9-F1
#
_entry.id   AF-A0A239GJA9-F1
#
_cell.length_a   1.000
_cell.length_b   1.000
_cell.length_c   1.000
_cell.angle_alpha   90.00
_cell.angle_beta   90.00
_cell.angle_gamma   90.00
#
_symmetry.space_group_name_H-M   'P 1'
#
loop_
_entity.id
_entity.type
_entity.pdbx_description
1 polymer ?
#
loop_
_entity_poly.entity_id
_entity_poly.type
_entity_poly.pdbx_seq_one_letter_code
_entity_poly.pdbx_strand_id
1 'polypeptide(L)'
;MSRDRKDLPAPQRSQARAGPLQRGQFTDDGRWVVVDGRRWRTADPALPDDVRARLLSHLGAARAAVRTAPDEAARRAARDRVQLAKTGLGERGPAWWDQDDDARRARWEAALEALGG
;
A
#
# COMPACT_ATOMS: atom_id res chain seq x y z
N MET A 1 28.34 -56.25 12.52
CA MET A 1 27.75 -55.68 13.76
C MET A 1 26.77 -54.62 13.35
N SER A 2 25.47 -54.94 13.42
CA SER A 2 24.37 -53.99 13.32
C SER A 2 24.50 -52.91 14.38
N ARG A 3 24.11 -51.69 14.01
CA ARG A 3 23.32 -50.84 14.89
C ARG A 3 22.48 -49.90 14.02
N ASP A 4 21.27 -50.40 13.80
CA ASP A 4 19.99 -49.72 13.74
C ASP A 4 19.97 -48.22 13.52
N ARG A 5 19.36 -47.86 12.39
CA ARG A 5 18.57 -46.63 12.26
C ARG A 5 17.55 -46.60 13.39
N LYS A 6 17.56 -45.56 14.21
CA LYS A 6 16.38 -45.14 14.96
C LYS A 6 15.92 -43.81 14.40
N ASP A 7 14.81 -43.88 13.67
CA ASP A 7 14.04 -42.76 13.17
C ASP A 7 13.80 -41.70 14.25
N LEU A 8 14.33 -40.51 14.02
CA LEU A 8 13.88 -39.29 14.69
C LEU A 8 12.77 -38.69 13.82
N PRO A 9 11.57 -38.44 14.35
CA PRO A 9 10.56 -37.74 13.58
C PRO A 9 11.06 -36.33 13.27
N ALA A 10 10.87 -35.90 12.02
CA ALA A 10 11.18 -34.56 11.56
C ALA A 10 10.58 -33.50 12.50
N PRO A 11 11.26 -32.37 12.75
CA PRO A 11 10.65 -31.28 13.49
C PRO A 11 9.36 -30.91 12.79
N GLN A 12 8.25 -30.99 13.53
CA GLN A 12 6.95 -30.55 13.04
C GLN A 12 7.12 -29.11 12.57
N ARG A 13 7.13 -28.91 11.25
CA ARG A 13 7.08 -27.59 10.63
C ARG A 13 5.89 -26.90 11.26
N SER A 14 6.15 -25.93 12.13
CA SER A 14 5.12 -25.05 12.66
C SER A 14 4.37 -24.54 11.44
N GLN A 15 3.12 -24.98 11.29
CA GLN A 15 2.19 -24.35 10.38
C GLN A 15 2.05 -22.93 10.90
N ALA A 16 2.89 -22.03 10.39
CA ALA A 16 2.66 -20.60 10.49
C ALA A 16 1.25 -20.42 9.95
N ARG A 17 0.31 -20.13 10.87
CA ARG A 17 -1.06 -19.83 10.52
C ARG A 17 -1.00 -18.66 9.56
N ALA A 18 -1.21 -18.91 8.28
CA ALA A 18 -1.74 -17.91 7.39
C ALA A 18 -3.11 -17.56 7.97
N GLY A 19 -3.15 -16.58 8.87
CA GLY A 19 -4.39 -15.99 9.34
C GLY A 19 -5.15 -15.48 8.12
N PRO A 20 -6.49 -15.51 8.14
CA PRO A 20 -7.28 -14.97 7.04
C PRO A 20 -6.83 -13.52 6.79
N LEU A 21 -6.60 -13.17 5.52
CA LEU A 21 -6.36 -11.79 5.10
C LEU A 21 -7.48 -10.93 5.71
N GLN A 22 -7.17 -10.15 6.75
CA GLN A 22 -8.18 -9.39 7.49
C GLN A 22 -8.80 -8.39 6.50
N ARG A 23 -10.04 -8.67 6.06
CA ARG A 23 -10.79 -7.71 5.24
C ARG A 23 -11.11 -6.52 6.14
N GLY A 24 -10.50 -5.38 5.85
CA GLY A 24 -10.79 -4.15 6.58
C GLY A 24 -12.25 -3.76 6.43
N GLN A 25 -12.84 -3.21 7.48
CA GLN A 25 -14.21 -2.71 7.48
C GLN A 25 -14.20 -1.23 7.12
N PHE A 26 -15.00 -0.82 6.15
CA PHE A 26 -15.17 0.60 5.83
C PHE A 26 -16.07 1.26 6.88
N THR A 27 -15.81 2.52 7.20
CA THR A 27 -16.76 3.36 7.93
C THR A 27 -17.94 3.71 7.03
N ASP A 28 -19.11 3.99 7.63
CA ASP A 28 -20.34 4.32 6.90
C ASP A 28 -20.17 5.54 5.98
N ASP A 29 -19.35 6.51 6.40
CA ASP A 29 -19.00 7.69 5.61
C ASP A 29 -17.95 7.44 4.52
N GLY A 30 -17.43 6.22 4.40
CA GLY A 30 -16.43 5.80 3.42
C GLY A 30 -15.04 6.42 3.60
N ARG A 31 -14.80 7.24 4.64
CA ARG A 31 -13.55 7.99 4.84
C ARG A 31 -12.39 7.11 5.31
N TRP A 32 -12.72 6.01 5.98
CA TRP A 32 -11.74 5.14 6.60
C TRP A 32 -12.01 3.67 6.27
N VAL A 33 -10.93 2.90 6.17
CA VAL A 33 -10.95 1.45 6.36
C VAL A 33 -10.26 1.11 7.68
N VAL A 34 -10.91 0.29 8.49
CA VAL A 34 -10.42 -0.15 9.80
C VAL A 34 -9.84 -1.55 9.67
N VAL A 35 -8.55 -1.68 9.97
CA VAL A 35 -7.80 -2.95 9.99
C VAL A 35 -7.13 -3.08 11.34
N ASP A 36 -7.42 -4.15 12.08
CA ASP A 36 -6.88 -4.42 13.42
C ASP A 36 -7.04 -3.23 14.39
N GLY A 37 -8.22 -2.61 14.39
CA GLY A 37 -8.54 -1.44 15.21
C GLY A 37 -7.89 -0.13 14.73
N ARG A 38 -7.07 -0.16 13.68
CA ARG A 38 -6.40 1.01 13.13
C ARG A 38 -7.12 1.56 11.91
N ARG A 39 -7.34 2.87 11.89
CA ARG A 39 -7.95 3.59 10.76
C ARG A 39 -6.92 3.94 9.70
N TRP A 40 -7.25 3.64 8.46
CA TRP A 40 -6.49 4.02 7.27
C TRP A 40 -7.41 4.82 6.36
N ARG A 41 -6.97 6.00 5.95
CA ARG A 41 -7.77 6.86 5.07
C ARG A 41 -7.94 6.17 3.72
N THR A 42 -9.15 6.18 3.20
CA THR A 42 -9.45 5.66 1.86
C THR A 42 -9.00 6.65 0.79
N ALA A 43 -8.88 6.16 -0.44
CA ALA A 43 -8.64 7.01 -1.59
C ALA A 43 -9.84 7.94 -1.82
N ASP A 44 -9.55 9.15 -2.28
CA ASP A 44 -10.54 10.18 -2.58
C ASP A 44 -11.58 9.63 -3.59
N PRO A 45 -12.88 9.64 -3.27
CA PRO A 45 -13.92 9.10 -4.15
C PRO A 45 -14.16 9.95 -5.41
N ALA A 46 -13.75 11.23 -5.46
CA ALA A 46 -13.92 12.08 -6.64
C ALA A 46 -12.79 11.95 -7.67
N LEU A 47 -11.80 11.09 -7.43
CA LEU A 47 -10.78 10.79 -8.44
C LEU A 47 -11.44 10.24 -9.71
N PRO A 48 -11.18 10.82 -10.89
CA PRO A 48 -11.50 10.20 -12.16
C PRO A 48 -10.89 8.79 -12.25
N ASP A 49 -11.59 7.85 -12.87
CA ASP A 49 -11.17 6.44 -12.90
C ASP A 49 -9.80 6.24 -13.56
N ASP A 50 -9.49 7.01 -14.60
CA ASP A 50 -8.20 6.98 -15.30
C ASP A 50 -7.07 7.50 -14.40
N VAL A 51 -7.30 8.60 -13.67
CA VAL A 51 -6.37 9.17 -12.70
C VAL A 51 -6.13 8.17 -11.57
N ARG A 52 -7.19 7.56 -11.03
CA ARG A 52 -7.10 6.51 -10.01
C ARG A 52 -6.25 5.34 -10.51
N ALA A 53 -6.51 4.85 -11.72
CA ALA A 53 -5.78 3.73 -12.30
C ALA A 53 -4.28 4.04 -12.47
N ARG A 54 -3.93 5.24 -12.97
CA ARG A 54 -2.53 5.68 -13.11
C ARG A 54 -1.82 5.77 -11.77
N LEU A 55 -2.44 6.38 -10.76
CA LEU A 55 -1.87 6.47 -9.42
C LEU A 55 -1.68 5.10 -8.77
N LEU A 56 -2.63 4.18 -8.93
CA LEU A 56 -2.51 2.80 -8.45
C LEU A 56 -1.39 2.04 -9.18
N SER A 57 -1.23 2.26 -10.49
CA SER A 57 -0.12 1.71 -11.28
C SER A 57 1.23 2.20 -10.75
N HIS A 58 1.41 3.50 -10.57
CA HIS A 58 2.62 4.07 -9.97
C HIS A 58 2.88 3.53 -8.56
N LEU A 59 1.83 3.40 -7.73
CA LEU A 59 1.95 2.84 -6.38
C LEU A 59 2.43 1.38 -6.42
N GLY A 60 1.88 0.57 -7.32
CA GLY A 60 2.30 -0.82 -7.53
C GLY A 60 3.76 -0.92 -7.95
N ALA A 61 4.15 -0.16 -8.96
CA ALA A 61 5.53 -0.10 -9.46
C ALA A 61 6.52 0.38 -8.38
N ALA A 62 6.18 1.45 -7.66
CA ALA A 62 7.02 1.97 -6.58
C ALA A 62 7.18 0.98 -5.43
N ARG A 63 6.11 0.27 -5.02
CA ARG A 63 6.19 -0.81 -4.03
C ARG A 63 7.07 -1.97 -4.49
N ALA A 64 7.03 -2.32 -5.78
CA ALA A 64 7.94 -3.31 -6.34
C ALA A 64 9.39 -2.83 -6.24
N ALA A 65 9.66 -1.59 -6.66
CA ALA A 65 10.99 -0.99 -6.59
C ALA A 65 11.56 -0.91 -5.17
N VAL A 66 10.74 -0.63 -4.14
CA VAL A 66 11.19 -0.66 -2.73
C VAL A 66 11.75 -2.04 -2.34
N ARG A 67 11.13 -3.13 -2.82
CA ARG A 67 11.52 -4.50 -2.49
C ARG A 67 12.79 -4.94 -3.23
N THR A 68 13.01 -4.43 -4.44
CA THR A 68 14.12 -4.84 -5.32
C THR A 68 15.25 -3.82 -5.39
N ALA A 69 15.19 -2.75 -4.60
CA ALA A 69 16.18 -1.68 -4.63
C ALA A 69 17.60 -2.21 -4.33
N PRO A 70 18.61 -1.88 -5.17
CA PRO A 70 19.98 -2.38 -5.01
C PRO A 70 20.74 -1.69 -3.87
N ASP A 71 20.33 -0.48 -3.49
CA ASP A 71 20.94 0.33 -2.44
C ASP A 71 19.88 1.18 -1.72
N GLU A 72 20.29 1.88 -0.67
CA GLU A 72 19.38 2.69 0.14
C GLU A 72 18.92 3.96 -0.59
N ALA A 73 19.71 4.50 -1.54
CA ALA A 73 19.32 5.67 -2.31
C ALA A 73 18.17 5.34 -3.28
N ALA A 74 18.28 4.23 -4.01
CA ALA A 74 17.22 3.69 -4.85
C ALA A 74 15.98 3.33 -4.03
N ARG A 75 16.17 2.74 -2.83
CA ARG A 75 15.06 2.44 -1.92
C ARG A 75 14.36 3.71 -1.45
N ARG A 76 15.11 4.76 -1.13
CA ARG A 76 14.57 6.05 -0.72
C ARG A 76 13.75 6.67 -1.84
N ALA A 77 14.29 6.74 -3.06
CA ALA A 77 13.56 7.23 -4.23
C ALA A 77 12.26 6.46 -4.48
N ALA A 78 12.28 5.13 -4.35
CA ALA A 78 11.08 4.31 -4.47
C ALA A 78 10.06 4.58 -3.36
N ARG A 79 10.49 4.81 -2.11
CA ARG A 79 9.61 5.20 -1.00
C ARG A 79 9.00 6.58 -1.23
N ASP A 80 9.75 7.53 -1.77
CA ASP A 80 9.25 8.86 -2.09
C ASP A 80 8.15 8.79 -3.17
N ARG A 81 8.34 7.96 -4.21
CA ARG A 81 7.29 7.67 -5.20
C ARG A 81 6.04 7.01 -4.59
N VAL A 82 6.20 6.12 -3.60
CA VAL A 82 5.05 5.58 -2.84
C VAL A 82 4.28 6.69 -2.12
N GLN A 83 4.98 7.65 -1.51
CA GLN A 83 4.31 8.77 -0.83
C GLN A 83 3.60 9.69 -1.80
N LEU A 84 4.22 10.01 -2.94
CA LEU A 84 3.58 10.81 -4.00
C LEU A 84 2.28 10.15 -4.49
N ALA A 85 2.34 8.87 -4.84
CA ALA A 85 1.14 8.15 -5.32
C ALA A 85 0.03 8.12 -4.27
N LYS A 86 0.36 7.88 -2.99
CA LYS A 86 -0.62 7.90 -1.90
C LYS A 86 -1.20 9.29 -1.61
N THR A 87 -0.39 10.33 -1.79
CA THR A 87 -0.85 11.72 -1.67
C THR A 87 -1.79 12.06 -2.83
N GLY A 88 -1.46 11.66 -4.06
CA GLY A 88 -2.35 11.78 -5.22
C GLY A 88 -3.64 10.96 -5.09
N LEU A 89 -3.61 9.82 -4.39
CA LEU A 89 -4.82 9.05 -4.06
C LEU A 89 -5.65 9.70 -2.94
N GLY A 90 -5.09 10.64 -2.16
CA GLY A 90 -5.76 11.28 -1.03
C GLY A 90 -5.64 10.51 0.28
N GLU A 91 -4.87 9.42 0.30
CA GLU A 91 -4.62 8.59 1.49
C GLU A 91 -3.65 9.27 2.49
N ARG A 92 -2.96 10.33 2.05
CA ARG A 92 -1.95 11.10 2.80
C ARG A 92 -2.15 12.61 2.56
N GLY A 93 -1.55 13.42 3.43
CA GLY A 93 -1.68 14.87 3.39
C GLY A 93 -3.01 15.37 3.98
N PRO A 94 -3.45 16.59 3.62
CA PRO A 94 -4.75 17.13 4.00
C PRO A 94 -5.87 16.14 3.69
N ALA A 95 -6.92 16.09 4.51
CA ALA A 95 -8.01 15.16 4.28
C ALA A 95 -8.86 15.60 3.09
N TRP A 96 -9.25 14.68 2.22
CA TRP A 96 -9.97 15.03 0.99
C TRP A 96 -11.38 15.55 1.27
N TRP A 97 -11.98 15.21 2.42
CA TRP A 97 -13.29 15.74 2.84
C TRP A 97 -13.23 17.15 3.42
N ASP A 98 -12.02 17.67 3.67
CA ASP A 98 -11.79 19.05 4.13
C ASP A 98 -11.27 19.95 2.99
N GLN A 99 -11.18 19.42 1.76
CA GLN A 99 -10.74 20.12 0.57
C GLN A 99 -11.93 20.43 -0.35
N ASP A 100 -11.87 21.56 -1.05
CA ASP A 100 -12.73 21.83 -2.20
C ASP A 100 -12.26 21.04 -3.44
N ASP A 101 -13.08 21.07 -4.49
CA ASP A 101 -12.83 20.27 -5.70
C ASP A 101 -11.57 20.73 -6.45
N ASP A 102 -11.21 22.01 -6.38
CA ASP A 102 -10.00 22.56 -7.00
C ASP A 102 -8.74 22.08 -6.28
N ALA A 103 -8.72 22.10 -4.95
CA ALA A 103 -7.62 21.57 -4.14
C ALA A 103 -7.46 20.06 -4.32
N ARG A 104 -8.57 19.32 -4.39
CA ARG A 104 -8.55 17.87 -4.68
C ARG A 104 -7.94 17.62 -6.05
N ARG A 105 -8.34 18.39 -7.07
CA ARG A 105 -7.80 18.30 -8.42
C ARG A 105 -6.31 18.58 -8.49
N ALA A 106 -5.89 19.74 -7.97
CA ALA A 106 -4.49 20.14 -7.95
C ALA A 106 -3.61 19.09 -7.28
N ARG A 107 -4.10 18.44 -6.21
CA ARG A 107 -3.38 17.39 -5.49
C ARG A 107 -3.07 16.17 -6.36
N TRP A 108 -4.02 15.64 -7.13
CA TRP A 108 -3.73 14.46 -7.97
C TRP A 108 -2.97 14.82 -9.24
N GLU A 109 -3.19 16.01 -9.81
CA GLU A 109 -2.45 16.50 -10.98
C GLU A 109 -0.97 16.69 -10.64
N ALA A 110 -0.66 17.38 -9.54
CA ALA A 110 0.71 17.56 -9.07
C ALA A 110 1.39 16.23 -8.72
N ALA A 111 0.65 15.27 -8.15
CA ALA A 111 1.19 13.95 -7.86
C ALA A 111 1.55 13.17 -9.14
N LEU A 112 0.69 13.22 -10.17
CA LEU A 112 0.98 12.58 -11.46
C LEU A 112 2.14 13.25 -12.19
N GLU A 113 2.20 14.58 -12.18
CA GLU A 113 3.33 15.33 -12.73
C GLU A 113 4.65 14.90 -12.08
N ALA A 114 4.72 14.87 -10.75
CA ALA A 114 5.89 14.44 -9.99
C ALA A 114 6.25 12.95 -10.21
N LEU A 115 5.28 12.12 -10.60
CA LEU A 115 5.49 10.70 -10.89
C LEU A 115 5.92 10.41 -12.34
N GLY A 116 5.86 11.43 -13.21
CA GLY A 116 6.28 11.37 -14.61
C GLY A 116 5.15 11.21 -15.62
N GLY A 117 3.89 11.49 -15.24
CA GLY A 117 2.71 11.28 -16.08
C GLY A 117 2.24 9.83 -16.10
#